data_AF-A0A3D4SX55-F1
#
_entry.id   AF-A0A3D4SX55-F1
#
_cell.length_a   1.000
_cell.length_b   1.000
_cell.length_c   1.000
_cell.angle_alpha   90.00
_cell.angle_beta   90.00
_cell.angle_gamma   90.00
#
_symmetry.space_group_name_H-M   'P 1'
#
loop_
_entity.id
_entity.type
_entity.pdbx_description
1 polymer ?
#
loop_
_entity_poly.entity_id
_entity_poly.type
_entity_poly.pdbx_seq_one_letter_code
_entity_poly.pdbx_strand_id
1 'polypeptide(L)' 'MVMARRLLSSGIPVGVVARHLGYSGTASFSHVFRRAHGVAPGGYDGYV' A
#
# COMPACT_ATOMS: atom_id res chain seq x y z
N MET A 1 -1.50 -7.25 5.97
CA MET A 1 -0.52 -6.14 6.02
C MET A 1 0.90 -6.55 5.61
N VAL A 2 1.43 -7.71 6.01
CA VAL A 2 2.78 -8.16 5.60
C VAL A 2 2.95 -8.27 4.07
N MET A 3 1.93 -8.80 3.36
CA MET A 3 1.93 -8.93 1.90
C MET A 3 2.01 -7.57 1.18
N ALA A 4 1.24 -6.59 1.66
CA ALA A 4 1.22 -5.23 1.12
C ALA A 4 2.60 -4.57 1.25
N ARG A 5 3.27 -4.74 2.40
CA ARG A 5 4.63 -4.20 2.60
C ARG A 5 5.65 -4.82 1.65
N ARG A 6 5.60 -6.14 1.42
CA ARG A 6 6.50 -6.81 0.47
C ARG A 6 6.28 -6.32 -0.97
N LEU A 7 5.02 -6.18 -1.40
CA LEU A 7 4.72 -5.70 -2.74
C LEU A 7 5.17 -4.25 -2.93
N LEU A 8 4.94 -3.38 -1.94
CA LEU A 8 5.41 -2.00 -1.99
C LEU A 8 6.95 -1.91 -1.98
N SER A 9 7.64 -2.72 -1.18
CA SER A 9 9.12 -2.77 -1.18
C SER A 9 9.70 -3.37 -2.47
N SER A 10 8.88 -4.05 -3.27
CA SER A 10 9.26 -4.54 -4.60
C SER A 10 9.11 -3.46 -5.68
N GLY A 11 8.76 -2.22 -5.30
CA GLY A 11 8.49 -1.11 -6.22
C GLY A 11 7.14 -1.19 -6.93
N ILE A 12 6.22 -2.06 -6.47
CA ILE A 12 4.89 -2.17 -7.07
C ILE A 12 4.07 -0.93 -6.66
N PRO A 13 3.43 -0.22 -7.61
CA PRO A 13 2.60 0.92 -7.29
C PRO A 13 1.43 0.54 -6.37
N VAL A 14 1.12 1.43 -5.42
CA VAL A 14 -0.03 1.31 -4.51
C VAL A 14 -1.35 0.97 -5.20
N GLY A 15 -1.60 1.52 -6.39
CA GLY A 15 -2.80 1.23 -7.17
C GLY A 15 -2.93 -0.24 -7.55
N VAL A 16 -1.80 -0.86 -7.92
CA VAL A 16 -1.75 -2.28 -8.29
C VAL A 16 -1.92 -3.15 -7.05
N VAL A 17 -1.24 -2.82 -5.95
CA VAL A 17 -1.37 -3.55 -4.67
C VAL A 17 -2.80 -3.50 -4.14
N ALA A 18 -3.44 -2.32 -4.18
CA ALA A 18 -4.82 -2.15 -3.75
C ALA A 18 -5.77 -3.03 -4.57
N ARG A 19 -5.64 -3.00 -5.91
CA ARG A 19 -6.49 -3.79 -6.81
C ARG A 19 -6.24 -5.29 -6.65
N HIS A 20 -4.99 -5.69 -6.44
CA HIS A 20 -4.60 -7.09 -6.21
C HIS A 20 -5.15 -7.64 -4.89
N LEU A 21 -5.24 -6.80 -3.85
CA LEU A 21 -5.85 -7.15 -2.56
C LEU A 21 -7.39 -7.09 -2.57
N GLY A 22 -8.01 -6.78 -3.72
CA GLY A 22 -9.47 -6.69 -3.86
C GLY A 22 -10.08 -5.37 -3.40
N TYR A 23 -9.28 -4.33 -3.16
CA TYR A 23 -9.82 -3.00 -2.89
C TYR A 23 -10.26 -2.33 -4.19
N SER A 24 -11.50 -1.83 -4.20
CA SER A 24 -12.07 -1.10 -5.35
C SER A 24 -11.37 0.24 -5.62
N GLY A 25 -10.54 0.74 -4.70
CA GLY A 25 -9.83 2.00 -4.89
C GLY A 25 -8.63 2.17 -3.96
N THR A 26 -7.67 2.97 -4.42
CA THR A 26 -6.48 3.38 -3.67
C THR A 26 -6.80 4.16 -2.41
N ALA A 27 -7.92 4.88 -2.37
CA ALA A 27 -8.32 5.69 -1.21
C ALA A 27 -8.67 4.84 0.02
N SER A 28 -9.46 3.78 -0.12
CA SER A 28 -9.81 2.92 1.02
C SER A 28 -8.60 2.12 1.51
N PHE A 29 -7.80 1.61 0.56
CA PHE A 29 -6.53 0.97 0.88
C PHE A 29 -5.58 1.92 1.63
N SER A 30 -5.42 3.15 1.17
CA SER A 30 -4.55 4.15 1.81
C SER A 30 -5.01 4.50 3.22
N HIS A 31 -6.32 4.57 3.45
CA HIS A 31 -6.88 4.81 4.77
C HIS A 31 -6.55 3.66 5.73
N VAL A 32 -6.79 2.41 5.30
CA VAL A 32 -6.55 1.22 6.11
C VAL A 32 -5.05 1.01 6.34
N PHE A 33 -4.22 1.25 5.33
CA PHE A 33 -2.77 1.17 5.41
C PHE A 33 -2.21 2.24 6.37
N ARG A 34 -2.66 3.49 6.27
CA ARG A 34 -2.26 4.56 7.20
C ARG A 34 -2.71 4.27 8.63
N ARG A 35 -3.88 3.66 8.84
CA ARG A 35 -4.34 3.25 10.17
C ARG A 35 -3.47 2.12 10.76
N ALA A 36 -2.99 1.20 9.92
CA ALA A 36 -2.18 0.07 10.36
C ALA A 36 -0.68 0.37 10.48
N HIS A 37 -0.16 1.28 9.66
CA HIS A 37 1.28 1.57 9.55
C HIS A 37 1.66 3.02 9.91
N GLY A 38 0.68 3.89 10.17
CA GLY A 38 0.91 5.32 10.49
C GLY A 38 1.26 6.20 9.29
N VAL A 39 1.70 5.61 8.16
CA VAL A 39 2.13 6.32 6.95
C VAL A 39 1.23 6.01 5.75
N ALA A 40 1.04 7.00 4.88
CA ALA A 40 0.29 6.81 3.64
C ALA A 40 1.14 6.03 2.63
N PRO A 41 0.57 5.05 1.91
CA PRO A 41 1.35 4.18 1.05
C PRO A 41 1.83 4.91 -0.23
N GLY A 42 1.19 6.03 -0.62
CA GLY A 42 1.63 6.86 -1.74
C GLY A 42 2.95 7.62 -1.51
N GLY A 43 3.41 7.72 -0.26
CA GLY A 43 4.76 8.21 0.08
C GLY A 43 5.71 7.08 0.50
N TYR A 44 5.28 5.83 0.38
CA TYR A 44 6.08 4.65 0.73
C TYR A 44 6.90 4.25 -0.50
N ASP A 45 7.99 4.96 -0.75
CA ASP A 45 8.91 4.71 -1.87
C ASP A 45 10.00 3.68 -1.54
N GLY A 46 9.84 2.93 -0.44
CA GLY A 46 10.87 2.01 0.02
C GLY A 46 12.20 2.74 0.23
N TYR A 47 12.27 3.59 1.27
CA TYR A 47 13.57 4.12 1.68
C TYR A 47 14.54 2.95 1.87
N VAL A 48 15.65 3.08 1.13
CA VAL A 48 16.77 2.15 0.92
C VAL A 48 17.25 1.49 2.20
#